data_AF-A0A960SC38-F1
#
_entry.id   AF-A0A960SC38-F1
#
_cell.length_a   1.000
_cell.length_b   1.000
_cell.length_c   1.000
_cell.angle_alpha   90.00
_cell.angle_beta   90.00
_cell.angle_gamma   90.00
#
_symmetry.space_group_name_H-M   'P 1'
#
loop_
_entity.id
_entity.type
_entity.pdbx_description
1 polymer ?
#
loop_
_entity_poly.entity_id
_entity_poly.type
_entity_poly.pdbx_seq_one_letter_code
_entity_poly.pdbx_strand_id
1 'polypeptide(L)' 'MSNVISHASSSLLKPHFASLKIHPFDEIDWEFRDVRIEGANGEVIFEQPEVEIPSYFSETATRIVASK' A
#
# COMPACT_ATOMS: atom_id res chain seq x y z
N MET A 1 14.78 -47.70 -14.37
CA MET A 1 13.59 -47.33 -13.56
C MET A 1 13.65 -45.83 -13.33
N SER A 2 13.05 -45.06 -14.23
CA SER A 2 13.15 -43.60 -14.26
C SER A 2 12.06 -42.99 -13.38
N ASN A 3 12.42 -42.41 -12.24
CA ASN A 3 11.48 -41.66 -11.40
C ASN A 3 11.20 -40.30 -12.06
N VAL A 4 10.00 -40.15 -12.62
CA VAL A 4 9.46 -38.84 -12.98
C VAL A 4 8.85 -38.25 -11.73
N ILE A 5 9.54 -37.28 -11.11
CA ILE A 5 8.95 -36.46 -10.06
C ILE A 5 7.95 -35.52 -10.76
N SER A 6 6.68 -35.88 -10.69
CA SER A 6 5.58 -34.99 -11.05
C SER A 6 5.64 -33.78 -10.12
N HIS A 7 6.14 -32.66 -10.65
CA HIS A 7 6.09 -31.39 -9.93
C HIS A 7 4.62 -31.05 -9.74
N ALA A 8 4.21 -30.89 -8.48
CA ALA A 8 2.87 -30.47 -8.11
C ALA A 8 2.49 -29.24 -8.94
N SER A 9 1.34 -29.32 -9.63
CA SER A 9 0.72 -28.15 -10.24
C SER A 9 0.32 -27.19 -9.12
N SER A 10 1.24 -26.32 -8.73
CA SER A 10 0.93 -25.16 -7.92
C SER A 10 -0.05 -24.35 -8.76
N SER A 11 -1.34 -24.38 -8.39
CA SER A 11 -2.31 -23.44 -8.93
C SER A 11 -1.87 -22.05 -8.49
N LEU A 12 -1.08 -21.39 -9.33
CA LEU A 12 -0.65 -20.02 -9.08
C LEU A 12 -1.92 -19.16 -8.97
N LEU A 13 -2.11 -18.55 -7.80
CA LEU A 13 -3.21 -17.61 -7.59
C LEU A 13 -3.01 -16.46 -8.58
N LYS A 14 -4.01 -16.23 -9.43
CA LYS A 14 -3.94 -15.13 -10.38
C LYS A 14 -4.30 -13.82 -9.65
N PRO A 15 -3.47 -12.76 -9.78
CA PRO A 15 -3.83 -11.44 -9.30
C PRO A 15 -5.18 -11.02 -9.90
N HIS A 16 -6.10 -10.59 -9.05
CA HIS A 16 -7.44 -10.15 -9.47
C HIS A 16 -7.51 -8.63 -9.66
N PHE A 17 -6.79 -7.88 -8.82
CA PHE A 17 -6.82 -6.41 -8.79
C PHE A 17 -5.56 -5.74 -9.36
N ALA A 18 -4.60 -6.54 -9.84
CA ALA A 18 -3.34 -6.03 -10.37
C ALA A 18 -3.07 -6.61 -11.74
N SER A 19 -2.39 -5.83 -12.57
CA SER A 19 -1.90 -6.28 -13.86
C SER A 19 -0.84 -7.35 -13.69
N LEU A 20 -0.77 -8.27 -14.66
CA LEU A 20 0.34 -9.22 -14.78
C LEU A 20 1.57 -8.61 -15.48
N LYS A 21 1.44 -7.40 -16.03
CA LYS A 21 2.44 -6.78 -16.92
C LYS A 21 3.27 -5.69 -16.25
N ILE A 22 2.74 -5.04 -15.23
CA ILE A 22 3.35 -3.89 -14.55
C ILE A 22 3.27 -4.10 -13.05
N HIS A 23 4.21 -3.51 -12.30
CA HIS A 23 4.21 -3.66 -10.86
C HIS A 23 2.99 -2.93 -10.27
N PRO A 24 2.25 -3.51 -9.30
CA PRO A 24 1.00 -2.90 -8.82
C PRO A 24 1.16 -1.47 -8.29
N PHE A 25 2.30 -1.15 -7.66
CA PHE A 25 2.57 0.21 -7.17
C PHE A 25 2.87 1.21 -8.29
N ASP A 26 3.31 0.74 -9.46
CA ASP A 26 3.53 1.59 -10.63
C ASP A 26 2.21 1.90 -11.36
N GLU A 27 1.11 1.22 -11.00
CA GLU A 27 -0.23 1.49 -11.52
C GLU A 27 -0.95 2.64 -10.79
N ILE A 28 -0.38 3.09 -9.67
CA ILE A 28 -0.98 4.08 -8.77
C ILE A 28 -0.24 5.41 -8.93
N ASP A 29 -0.99 6.50 -8.96
CA ASP A 29 -0.44 7.84 -8.85
C ASP A 29 -0.18 8.19 -7.37
N TRP A 30 1.05 8.60 -7.07
CA TRP A 30 1.51 8.94 -5.71
C TRP A 30 1.76 10.44 -5.58
N GLU A 31 1.56 10.96 -4.37
CA GLU A 31 1.92 12.33 -4.01
C GLU A 31 2.47 12.40 -2.58
N PHE A 32 3.27 13.43 -2.32
CA PHE A 32 3.80 13.71 -0.98
C PHE A 32 2.84 14.61 -0.22
N ARG A 33 2.50 14.23 1.02
CA ARG A 33 1.68 15.03 1.93
C ARG A 33 2.32 15.10 3.32
N ASP A 34 2.21 16.27 3.94
CA ASP A 34 2.52 16.44 5.36
C ASP A 34 1.31 16.03 6.20
N VAL A 35 1.53 15.16 7.18
CA VAL A 35 0.48 14.66 8.07
C VAL A 35 0.71 15.23 9.46
N ARG A 36 -0.29 15.96 9.97
CA ARG A 36 -0.31 16.47 11.34
C ARG A 36 -1.63 16.12 12.01
N ILE A 37 -1.54 15.49 13.18
CA ILE A 37 -2.70 15.10 13.99
C ILE A 37 -2.60 15.83 15.32
N GLU A 38 -3.64 16.61 15.60
CA GLU A 38 -3.78 17.37 16.84
C GLU A 38 -4.76 16.68 17.79
N GLY A 39 -4.46 16.74 19.08
CA GLY A 39 -5.34 16.29 20.16
C GLY A 39 -6.39 17.34 20.53
N ALA A 40 -7.17 17.04 21.56
CA ALA A 40 -8.33 17.84 21.93
C ALA A 40 -7.95 19.24 22.47
N ASN A 41 -6.73 19.40 22.98
CA ASN A 41 -6.19 20.67 23.46
C ASN A 41 -5.31 21.38 22.43
N GLY A 42 -5.34 20.95 21.16
CA GLY A 42 -4.57 21.55 20.06
C GLY A 42 -3.08 21.22 20.10
N GLU A 43 -2.68 20.29 20.97
CA GLU A 43 -1.34 19.73 21.02
C GLU A 43 -1.13 18.78 19.84
N VAL A 44 0.04 18.86 19.21
CA VAL A 44 0.41 17.91 18.15
C VAL A 44 0.74 16.57 18.80
N ILE A 45 -0.07 15.56 18.51
CA ILE A 45 0.14 14.19 19.01
C ILE A 45 0.87 13.30 18.00
N PHE A 46 0.88 13.70 16.72
CA PHE A 46 1.63 13.03 15.66
C PHE A 46 1.92 14.01 14.52
N GLU A 47 3.13 13.96 13.99
CA GLU A 47 3.54 14.73 12.81
C GLU A 47 4.52 13.92 11.97
N GLN A 48 4.27 13.84 10.67
CA GLN A 48 5.16 13.21 9.71
C GLN A 48 5.12 14.01 8.40
N PRO A 49 6.22 14.71 8.04
CA PRO A 49 6.32 15.41 6.78
C PRO A 49 6.61 14.45 5.62
N GLU A 50 6.31 14.89 4.40
CA GLU A 50 6.69 14.25 3.13
C GLU A 50 6.36 12.75 3.06
N VAL A 51 5.13 12.37 3.46
CA VAL A 51 4.66 10.98 3.34
C VAL A 51 4.15 10.74 1.92
N GLU A 52 4.71 9.73 1.25
CA GLU A 52 4.23 9.28 -0.05
C GLU A 52 2.93 8.47 0.12
N ILE A 53 1.84 8.98 -0.46
CA ILE A 53 0.48 8.45 -0.29
C ILE A 53 -0.20 8.39 -1.66
N PRO A 54 -1.08 7.40 -1.93
CA PRO A 54 -1.87 7.38 -3.15
C PRO A 54 -2.71 8.66 -3.27
N SER A 55 -2.63 9.33 -4.41
CA SER A 55 -3.28 10.63 -4.65
C SER A 55 -4.79 10.61 -4.38
N TYR A 56 -5.44 9.46 -4.62
CA TYR A 56 -6.89 9.29 -4.40
C TYR A 56 -7.31 9.08 -2.93
N PHE A 57 -6.37 8.96 -1.99
CA PHE A 57 -6.73 8.85 -0.56
C PHE A 57 -7.29 10.17 -0.02
N SER A 58 -8.35 10.06 0.78
CA SER A 58 -8.86 11.20 1.55
C SER A 58 -7.89 11.60 2.66
N GLU A 59 -8.05 12.80 3.23
CA GLU A 59 -7.28 13.24 4.39
C GLU A 59 -7.43 12.26 5.57
N THR A 60 -8.65 11.77 5.82
CA THR A 60 -8.90 10.77 6.87
C THR A 60 -8.14 9.47 6.61
N ALA A 61 -8.16 8.95 5.37
CA ALA A 61 -7.41 7.75 5.02
C ALA A 61 -5.90 7.96 5.18
N THR A 62 -5.41 9.12 4.73
CA THR A 62 -4.01 9.55 4.88
C THR A 62 -3.60 9.55 6.36
N ARG A 63 -4.38 10.18 7.22
CA ARG A 63 -4.11 10.26 8.68
C ARG A 63 -4.13 8.89 9.34
N ILE A 64 -5.10 8.04 9.00
CA ILE A 64 -5.21 6.67 9.56
C ILE A 64 -3.99 5.84 9.16
N VAL A 65 -3.59 5.87 7.88
CA VAL A 65 -2.49 5.04 7.38
C VAL A 65 -1.14 5.53 7.90
N ALA A 66 -0.91 6.84 7.95
CA ALA A 66 0.34 7.41 8.42
C ALA A 66 0.57 7.19 9.92
N SER A 67 -0.49 7.14 10.74
CA SER A 67 -0.38 7.03 12.20
C SER A 67 -0.50 5.60 12.74
N LYS A 68 -0.47 4.56 11.89
CA LYS A 68 -0.71 3.17 12.28
C LYS A 68 0.55 2.33 12.41
#